data_AF-A0A497K4K4-F1
#
_entry.id   AF-A0A497K4K4-F1
#
_cell.length_a   1.000
_cell.length_b   1.000
_cell.length_c   1.000
_cell.angle_alpha   90.00
_cell.angle_beta   90.00
_cell.angle_gamma   90.00
#
_symmetry.space_group_name_H-M   'P 1'
#
loop_
_entity.id
_entity.type
_entity.pdbx_description
1 polymer ?
#
loop_
_entity_poly.entity_id
_entity_poly.type
_entity_poly.pdbx_seq_one_letter_code
_entity_poly.pdbx_strand_id
1 'polypeptide(L)' 'MSLAELNPKTSAFKVLVYLTFKDRPMKPLEITKGLGVNGSTVRARLAELRKKGLVKRVSDGYVSLVTSYDILMKLTQT' A
#
# COMPACT_ATOMS: atom_id res chain seq x y z
N MET A 1 -13.71 -0.83 -4.21
CA MET A 1 -13.36 -0.24 -2.92
C MET A 1 -12.30 0.83 -3.14
N SER A 2 -12.58 2.11 -2.84
CA SER A 2 -11.69 3.25 -3.05
C SER A 2 -10.79 3.50 -1.84
N LEU A 3 -9.84 4.45 -1.93
CA LEU A 3 -9.03 4.87 -0.77
C LEU A 3 -9.90 5.32 0.41
N ALA A 4 -11.05 5.95 0.14
CA ALA A 4 -11.99 6.45 1.14
C ALA A 4 -12.57 5.33 2.02
N GLU A 5 -12.72 4.12 1.49
CA GLU A 5 -13.31 2.99 2.24
C GLU A 5 -12.24 2.18 3.00
N LEU A 6 -10.95 2.37 2.69
CA LEU A 6 -9.87 1.57 3.27
C LEU A 6 -9.68 1.91 4.75
N ASN A 7 -9.86 0.91 5.62
CA ASN A 7 -9.73 1.09 7.07
C ASN A 7 -8.24 1.28 7.46
N PRO A 8 -7.86 2.40 8.12
CA PRO A 8 -6.48 2.71 8.49
C PRO A 8 -5.78 1.66 9.36
N LYS A 9 -6.54 0.85 10.10
CA LYS A 9 -5.99 -0.19 11.00
C LYS A 9 -5.56 -1.45 10.25
N THR A 10 -5.97 -1.61 8.98
CA THR A 10 -5.72 -2.83 8.20
C THR A 10 -4.30 -2.90 7.65
N SER A 11 -3.78 -4.12 7.48
CA SER A 11 -2.49 -4.34 6.80
C SER A 11 -2.51 -3.86 5.35
N ALA A 12 -3.68 -3.84 4.69
CA ALA A 12 -3.81 -3.27 3.34
C ALA A 12 -3.47 -1.78 3.34
N PHE A 13 -4.05 -1.03 4.28
CA PHE A 13 -3.74 0.40 4.42
C PHE A 13 -2.28 0.64 4.76
N LYS A 14 -1.71 -0.10 5.72
CA LYS A 14 -0.28 0.01 6.08
C LYS A 14 0.65 -0.24 4.90
N VAL A 15 0.35 -1.25 4.06
CA VAL A 15 1.12 -1.51 2.83
C VAL A 15 1.01 -0.36 1.83
N LEU A 16 -0.18 0.20 1.65
CA LEU A 16 -0.40 1.34 0.76
C LEU A 16 0.39 2.57 1.22
N VAL A 17 0.28 2.93 2.51
CA VAL A 17 1.05 4.04 3.11
C VAL A 17 2.54 3.82 2.92
N TYR A 18 3.06 2.63 3.23
CA TYR A 18 4.47 2.33 3.06
C TYR A 18 4.96 2.56 1.63
N LEU A 19 4.20 2.09 0.64
CA LEU A 19 4.53 2.31 -0.77
C LEU A 19 4.48 3.79 -1.16
N THR A 20 3.44 4.50 -0.75
CA THR A 20 3.28 5.94 -1.05
C THR A 20 4.45 6.75 -0.53
N PHE A 21 4.89 6.52 0.72
CA PHE A 21 5.98 7.29 1.32
C PHE A 21 7.38 6.83 0.91
N LYS A 22 7.53 5.62 0.36
CA LYS A 22 8.81 5.19 -0.24
C LYS A 22 9.05 5.80 -1.61
N ASP A 23 7.98 6.17 -2.32
CA ASP A 23 8.00 6.83 -3.62
C ASP A 23 8.95 6.18 -4.65
N ARG A 24 9.05 4.85 -4.58
CA ARG A 24 9.83 4.02 -5.51
C ARG A 24 9.26 2.61 -5.59
N PRO A 25 9.58 1.82 -6.63
CA PRO A 25 9.23 0.42 -6.68
C PRO A 25 9.79 -0.34 -5.46
N MET A 26 8.93 -1.10 -4.78
CA MET A 26 9.31 -1.95 -3.66
C MET A 26 8.95 -3.41 -3.92
N LYS A 27 9.89 -4.32 -3.70
CA LYS A 27 9.64 -5.77 -3.78
C LYS A 27 8.86 -6.23 -2.54
N PRO A 28 8.02 -7.28 -2.63
CA PRO A 28 7.28 -7.81 -1.48
C PRO A 28 8.16 -8.11 -0.26
N LEU A 29 9.39 -8.58 -0.47
CA LEU A 29 10.34 -8.86 0.61
C LEU A 29 10.79 -7.58 1.35
N GLU A 30 11.03 -6.49 0.62
CA GLU A 30 11.38 -5.20 1.23
C GLU A 30 10.21 -4.66 2.06
N ILE A 31 8.98 -4.80 1.57
CA ILE A 31 7.76 -4.39 2.28
C ILE A 31 7.56 -5.21 3.55
N THR A 32 7.74 -6.54 3.49
CA THR A 32 7.70 -7.42 4.66
C THR A 32 8.71 -6.98 5.72
N LYS A 33 9.96 -6.73 5.33
CA LYS A 33 11.01 -6.26 6.24
C LYS A 33 10.67 -4.89 6.83
N GLY A 34 10.18 -3.97 5.99
CA GLY A 34 9.86 -2.60 6.41
C GLY A 34 8.65 -2.47 7.33
N LEU A 35 7.70 -3.42 7.27
CA LEU A 35 6.47 -3.38 8.06
C LEU A 35 6.39 -4.43 9.17
N GLY A 36 7.31 -5.40 9.21
CA GLY A 36 7.22 -6.56 10.12
C GLY A 36 6.00 -7.44 9.85
N VAL A 37 5.42 -7.36 8.65
CA VAL A 37 4.24 -8.14 8.23
C VAL A 37 4.69 -9.34 7.41
N ASN A 38 4.11 -10.51 7.67
CA ASN A 38 4.46 -11.74 6.96
C ASN A 38 4.29 -11.61 5.43
N GLY A 39 5.11 -12.38 4.67
CA GLY A 39 5.17 -12.28 3.22
C GLY A 39 3.89 -12.71 2.48
N SER A 40 3.14 -13.68 3.03
CA SER A 40 1.86 -14.12 2.46
C SER A 40 0.80 -13.02 2.55
N THR A 41 0.71 -12.32 3.69
CA THR A 41 -0.18 -11.18 3.91
C THR A 41 0.18 -10.04 2.99
N VAL A 42 1.46 -9.67 2.88
CA VAL A 42 1.91 -8.61 1.97
C VAL A 42 1.47 -8.93 0.53
N ARG A 43 1.73 -10.15 0.03
CA ARG A 43 1.32 -10.55 -1.32
C ARG A 43 -0.20 -10.50 -1.51
N ALA A 44 -0.97 -10.98 -0.54
CA ALA A 44 -2.43 -10.93 -0.59
C ALA A 44 -2.95 -9.48 -0.63
N ARG A 45 -2.40 -8.58 0.20
CA ARG A 45 -2.78 -7.17 0.23
C ARG A 45 -2.36 -6.42 -1.04
N LEU A 46 -1.19 -6.72 -1.60
CA LEU A 46 -0.77 -6.15 -2.89
C LEU A 46 -1.70 -6.57 -4.03
N ALA A 47 -2.13 -7.83 -4.07
CA ALA A 47 -3.09 -8.30 -5.06
C ALA A 47 -4.44 -7.59 -4.93
N GLU A 48 -4.92 -7.41 -3.70
CA GLU A 48 -6.14 -6.68 -3.39
C GLU A 48 -6.06 -5.20 -3.80
N LEU A 49 -5.01 -4.49 -3.38
CA LEU A 49 -4.79 -3.08 -3.71
C LEU A 49 -4.65 -2.87 -5.21
N ARG A 50 -3.98 -3.79 -5.92
CA ARG A 50 -3.83 -3.74 -7.38
C ARG A 50 -5.17 -3.91 -8.08
N LYS A 51 -6.00 -4.86 -7.64
CA LYS A 51 -7.37 -5.03 -8.17
C LYS A 51 -8.22 -3.77 -8.01
N LYS A 52 -7.92 -2.96 -7.00
CA LYS A 52 -8.59 -1.69 -6.69
C LYS A 52 -7.96 -0.47 -7.36
N GLY A 53 -6.88 -0.63 -8.14
CA GLY A 53 -6.20 0.48 -8.80
C GLY A 53 -5.41 1.41 -7.86
N LEU A 54 -5.10 0.97 -6.63
CA LEU A 54 -4.36 1.77 -5.65
C LEU A 54 -2.84 1.56 -5.73
N VAL A 55 -2.41 0.45 -6.33
CA VAL A 55 -1.00 0.14 -6.59
C VAL A 55 -0.86 -0.47 -7.98
N LYS A 56 0.34 -0.36 -8.55
CA LYS A 56 0.70 -0.98 -9.83
C LYS A 56 1.90 -1.90 -9.63
N ARG A 57 1.87 -3.06 -10.30
CA ARG A 57 3.06 -3.91 -10.43
C ARG A 57 3.89 -3.41 -11.61
N VAL A 58 5.17 -3.20 -11.38
CA VAL A 58 6.20 -2.86 -12.37
C VAL A 58 7.28 -3.94 -12.38
N SER A 59 8.29 -3.82 -13.25
CA SER A 59 9.44 -4.75 -13.31
C SER A 59 10.07 -4.98 -11.94
N ASP A 60 10.31 -3.89 -11.21
CA ASP A 60 11.10 -3.89 -9.98
C ASP A 60 10.29 -3.97 -8.68
N GLY A 61 8.98 -4.25 -8.78
CA GLY A 61 8.12 -4.45 -7.62
C GLY A 61 6.77 -3.77 -7.76
N TYR A 62 6.35 -3.09 -6.70
CA TYR A 62 5.08 -2.38 -6.64
C TYR A 62 5.30 -0.91 -6.35
N VAL A 63 4.50 -0.06 -7.00
CA VAL A 63 4.44 1.40 -6.76
C VAL A 63 3.04 1.77 -6.31
N SER A 64 2.95 2.81 -5.49
CA SER A 64 1.65 3.42 -5.16
C SER A 64 1.12 4.19 -6.37
N LEU A 65 -0.21 4.23 -6.50
CA LEU A 65 -0.91 5.09 -7.47
C LEU A 65 -1.63 6.25 -6.78
N VAL A 66 -1.49 6.38 -5.47
CA VAL A 66 -2.01 7.51 -4.69
C VAL A 66 -0.85 8.30 -4.07
N THR A 67 -1.06 9.58 -3.88
CA THR A 67 -0.06 10.51 -3.36
C THR A 67 -0.03 10.52 -1.83
N SER A 68 1.05 11.06 -1.25
CA SER A 68 1.11 11.29 0.20
C SER A 68 0.01 12.24 0.68
N TYR A 69 -0.40 13.21 -0.15
CA TYR A 69 -1.52 14.09 0.13
C TYR A 69 -2.83 13.32 0.31
N ASP A 70 -3.14 12.39 -0.61
CA ASP A 70 -4.35 11.57 -0.53
C ASP A 70 -4.41 10.75 0.77
N ILE A 71 -3.25 10.23 1.19
CA ILE A 71 -3.13 9.48 2.44
C ILE A 71 -3.33 10.38 3.66
N LEU A 72 -2.73 11.57 3.67
CA LEU A 72 -2.89 12.53 4.76
C LEU A 72 -4.36 12.96 4.89
N MET A 73 -5.01 13.32 3.77
CA MET A 73 -6.43 13.66 3.76
C MET A 73 -7.30 12.53 4.31
N LYS A 74 -6.98 11.28 3.99
CA LYS A 74 -7.69 10.10 4.52
C LYS A 74 -7.52 9.94 6.05
N LEU A 75 -6.39 10.38 6.61
CA LEU A 75 -6.10 10.26 8.04
C LEU A 75 -6.62 11.44 8.87
N THR A 76 -6.76 12.62 8.28
CA THR A 76 -7.17 13.84 8.99
C THR A 76 -8.67 14.12 8.93
N GLN A 77 -9.44 13.38 8.12
CA GLN A 77 -10.90 13.49 8.05
C GLN A 77 -11.65 12.66 9.11
N THR A 78 -10.95 12.21 10.16
CA THR A 78 -11.55 11.50 11.32
C THR A 78 -12.08 12.44 12.37
#